data_AF-A0A1Y4FC17-F1
#
_entry.id   AF-A0A1Y4FC17-F1
#
_cell.length_a   1.000
_cell.length_b   1.000
_cell.length_c   1.000
_cell.angle_alpha   90.00
_cell.angle_beta   90.00
_cell.angle_gamma   90.00
#
_symmetry.space_group_name_H-M   'P 1'
#
loop_
_entity.id
_entity.type
_entity.pdbx_description
1 polymer ?
#
loop_
_entity_poly.entity_id
_entity_poly.type
_entity_poly.pdbx_seq_one_letter_code
_entity_poly.pdbx_strand_id
1 'polypeptide(L)'
;MDKKDRKKSALLGAVIGDIAGSRFEFRNYKKKKDYHLITEKCFFTDDSVMSVAVAKGLMESAPSFAGLAENAANSMQQLGRRYPEAGYGGRFYNWIFSDNPQPYGSYGNGAAMRVGPCGQAAKSLSEAKSFSRTVTEITHNHPEALKGAEATATAVYLAKAGKSREEIREVIEREYYRIDFTLDSIRKNYRFDVSCQGSVPQALEAFFESLDFEDAVRNAISIGGDSDTIAAICGSIAGSYYGVPQKLEEAALTFFDYFMKGIIDKFEEYTDARA
;
A
#
# COMPACT_ATOMS: atom_id res chain seq x y z
N MET A 1 -10.89 -23.37 -0.98
CA MET A 1 -11.62 -22.22 -0.40
C MET A 1 -12.54 -21.68 -1.46
N ASP A 2 -13.82 -21.54 -1.13
CA ASP A 2 -14.84 -21.04 -2.06
C ASP A 2 -14.52 -19.58 -2.46
N LYS A 3 -14.84 -19.17 -3.69
CA LYS A 3 -14.61 -17.79 -4.17
C LYS A 3 -15.47 -16.77 -3.39
N LYS A 4 -16.43 -17.24 -2.60
CA LYS A 4 -17.39 -16.43 -1.82
C LYS A 4 -16.82 -15.80 -0.53
N ASP A 5 -15.66 -16.23 -0.05
CA ASP A 5 -15.08 -15.75 1.23
C ASP A 5 -13.94 -14.73 1.04
N ARG A 6 -13.93 -14.02 -0.09
CA ARG A 6 -12.86 -13.06 -0.44
C ARG A 6 -13.41 -11.67 -0.72
N LYS A 7 -12.95 -10.69 0.05
CA LYS A 7 -13.32 -9.28 -0.11
C LYS A 7 -12.29 -8.54 -0.97
N LYS A 8 -12.71 -7.93 -2.08
CA LYS A 8 -11.80 -7.15 -2.94
C LYS A 8 -11.50 -5.80 -2.31
N SER A 9 -10.32 -5.68 -1.71
CA SER A 9 -9.91 -4.45 -1.03
C SER A 9 -8.41 -4.22 -1.11
N ALA A 10 -8.02 -3.05 -1.62
CA ALA A 10 -6.64 -2.59 -1.53
C ALA A 10 -6.26 -2.12 -0.12
N LEU A 11 -7.19 -1.56 0.66
CA LEU A 11 -6.86 -1.09 2.01
C LEU A 11 -6.58 -2.27 2.94
N LEU A 12 -7.47 -3.27 2.96
CA LEU A 12 -7.24 -4.50 3.73
C LEU A 12 -6.00 -5.24 3.24
N GLY A 13 -5.78 -5.27 1.92
CA GLY A 13 -4.59 -5.84 1.33
C GLY A 13 -3.30 -5.16 1.83
N ALA A 14 -3.27 -3.82 1.85
CA ALA A 14 -2.13 -3.04 2.33
C ALA A 14 -1.83 -3.31 3.81
N VAL A 15 -2.85 -3.22 4.68
CA VAL A 15 -2.64 -3.41 6.13
C VAL A 15 -2.24 -4.84 6.49
N ILE A 16 -2.74 -5.85 5.77
CA ILE A 16 -2.29 -7.24 5.96
C ILE A 16 -0.84 -7.41 5.52
N GLY A 17 -0.46 -6.79 4.40
CA GLY A 17 0.91 -6.80 3.90
C GLY A 17 1.89 -6.21 4.91
N ASP A 18 1.61 -5.00 5.38
CA ASP A 18 2.36 -4.32 6.44
C ASP A 18 2.48 -5.22 7.69
N ILE A 19 1.35 -5.61 8.29
CA ILE A 19 1.34 -6.40 9.53
C ILE A 19 2.16 -7.68 9.38
N ALA A 20 2.02 -8.39 8.27
CA ALA A 20 2.77 -9.62 8.02
C ALA A 20 4.27 -9.37 7.82
N GLY A 21 4.64 -8.27 7.16
CA GLY A 21 6.02 -7.89 6.85
C GLY A 21 6.78 -7.28 8.02
N SER A 22 6.11 -6.60 8.95
CA SER A 22 6.69 -5.84 10.07
C SER A 22 7.79 -6.59 10.84
N ARG A 23 7.54 -7.86 11.19
CA ARG A 23 8.50 -8.67 11.95
C ARG A 23 9.76 -9.07 11.17
N PHE A 24 9.80 -8.83 9.85
CA PHE A 24 10.88 -9.22 8.95
C PHE A 24 11.70 -8.04 8.41
N GLU A 25 11.23 -6.80 8.57
CA GLU A 25 11.87 -5.59 8.07
C GLU A 25 13.37 -5.50 8.46
N PHE A 26 13.68 -5.60 9.76
CA PHE A 26 15.06 -5.60 10.27
C PHE A 26 15.66 -6.99 10.48
N ARG A 27 14.87 -8.05 10.23
CA ARG A 27 15.26 -9.46 10.42
C ARG A 27 14.80 -10.28 9.22
N ASN A 28 15.34 -9.93 8.05
CA ASN A 28 14.88 -10.46 6.77
C ASN A 28 14.83 -12.00 6.74
N TYR A 29 13.74 -12.53 6.18
CA TYR A 29 13.54 -13.95 6.00
C TYR A 29 13.63 -14.35 4.52
N LYS A 30 14.86 -14.52 4.04
CA LYS A 30 15.18 -14.79 2.62
C LYS A 30 15.30 -16.27 2.29
N LYS A 31 14.38 -17.09 2.78
CA LYS A 31 14.43 -18.55 2.61
C LYS A 31 13.13 -19.09 2.03
N LYS A 32 12.35 -19.81 2.85
CA LYS A 32 11.13 -20.49 2.43
C LYS A 32 9.92 -19.57 2.58
N LYS A 33 8.77 -19.94 2.04
CA LYS A 33 7.50 -19.26 2.30
C LYS A 33 6.69 -19.92 3.42
N ASP A 34 7.25 -20.92 4.08
CA ASP A 34 6.57 -21.78 5.06
C ASP A 34 6.67 -21.20 6.48
N TYR A 35 5.72 -20.31 6.80
CA TYR A 35 5.56 -19.69 8.11
C TYR A 35 4.12 -19.22 8.32
N HIS A 36 3.66 -19.06 9.56
CA HIS A 36 2.37 -18.41 9.81
C HIS A 36 2.45 -16.93 9.44
N LEU A 37 1.57 -16.46 8.55
CA LEU A 37 1.66 -15.11 7.98
C LEU A 37 1.46 -14.03 9.06
N ILE A 38 0.40 -14.16 9.85
CA ILE A 38 0.08 -13.26 10.97
C ILE A 38 0.28 -14.01 12.28
N THR A 39 0.99 -13.38 13.22
CA THR A 39 1.30 -13.92 14.57
C THR A 39 1.30 -12.79 15.60
N GLU A 40 1.33 -13.11 16.89
CA GLU A 40 1.44 -12.15 17.99
C GLU A 40 2.69 -11.26 17.97
N LYS A 41 3.70 -11.59 17.15
CA LYS A 41 4.92 -10.80 16.95
C LYS A 41 4.81 -9.73 15.86
N CYS A 42 3.73 -9.76 15.10
CA CYS A 42 3.42 -8.76 14.10
C CYS A 42 2.94 -7.48 14.78
N PHE A 43 3.00 -6.37 14.05
CA PHE A 43 2.42 -5.09 14.43
C PHE A 43 2.16 -4.30 13.15
N PHE A 44 1.26 -3.32 13.19
CA PHE A 44 1.11 -2.39 12.06
C PHE A 44 2.16 -1.28 12.15
N THR A 45 2.57 -0.72 11.01
CA THR A 45 3.52 0.40 10.92
C THR A 45 2.85 1.65 10.32
N ASP A 46 3.65 2.65 9.95
CA ASP A 46 3.16 3.85 9.30
C ASP A 46 2.52 3.58 7.94
N ASP A 47 2.84 2.47 7.28
CA ASP A 47 2.17 1.94 6.10
C ASP A 47 0.66 1.83 6.29
N SER A 48 0.23 1.11 7.33
CA SER A 48 -1.18 0.99 7.68
C SER A 48 -1.78 2.32 8.09
N VAL A 49 -1.09 3.07 8.97
CA VAL A 49 -1.61 4.33 9.49
C VAL A 49 -1.84 5.34 8.36
N MET A 50 -0.90 5.43 7.42
CA MET A 50 -0.98 6.34 6.29
C MET A 50 -1.94 5.85 5.20
N SER A 51 -2.06 4.54 4.97
CA SER A 51 -3.09 3.99 4.08
C SER A 51 -4.49 4.34 4.58
N VAL A 52 -4.75 4.14 5.88
CA VAL A 52 -6.03 4.50 6.51
C VAL A 52 -6.26 6.02 6.49
N ALA A 53 -5.20 6.82 6.67
CA ALA A 53 -5.30 8.28 6.59
C ALA A 53 -5.66 8.78 5.18
N VAL A 54 -5.06 8.19 4.13
CA VAL A 54 -5.40 8.50 2.73
C VAL A 54 -6.84 8.08 2.42
N ALA A 55 -7.27 6.90 2.88
CA ALA A 55 -8.66 6.46 2.77
C ALA A 55 -9.64 7.45 3.43
N LYS A 56 -9.34 7.92 4.64
CA LYS A 56 -10.11 8.96 5.32
C LYS A 56 -10.17 10.27 4.51
N GLY A 57 -9.02 10.76 4.04
CA GLY A 57 -8.96 11.99 3.25
C GLY A 57 -9.77 11.91 1.96
N LEU A 58 -9.79 10.75 1.29
CA LEU A 58 -10.62 10.50 0.11
C LEU A 58 -12.11 10.59 0.44
N MET A 59 -12.56 9.94 1.53
CA MET A 59 -13.97 9.99 1.95
C MET A 59 -14.43 11.40 2.32
N GLU A 60 -13.60 12.16 3.04
CA GLU A 60 -13.89 13.54 3.45
C GLU A 60 -13.93 14.52 2.27
N SER A 61 -13.33 14.13 1.14
CA SER A 61 -13.29 14.96 -0.06
C SER A 61 -14.38 14.60 -1.08
N ALA A 62 -15.05 13.47 -0.91
CA ALA A 62 -16.10 13.03 -1.80
C ALA A 62 -17.37 13.91 -1.68
N PRO A 63 -18.14 14.09 -2.76
CA PRO A 63 -17.95 13.51 -4.10
C PRO A 63 -17.13 14.38 -5.07
N SER A 64 -16.77 15.62 -4.71
CA SER A 64 -16.14 16.58 -5.65
C SER A 64 -14.62 16.50 -5.70
N PHE A 65 -13.98 16.04 -4.63
CA PHE A 65 -12.53 15.95 -4.43
C PHE A 65 -11.75 17.29 -4.50
N ALA A 66 -12.45 18.43 -4.49
CA ALA A 66 -11.83 19.75 -4.61
C ALA A 66 -10.85 20.07 -3.46
N GLY A 67 -11.06 19.48 -2.27
CA GLY A 67 -10.22 19.66 -1.08
C GLY A 67 -9.28 18.48 -0.78
N LEU A 68 -9.03 17.57 -1.75
CA LEU A 68 -8.32 16.32 -1.47
C LEU A 68 -6.93 16.50 -0.87
N ALA A 69 -6.14 17.46 -1.35
CA ALA A 69 -4.81 17.72 -0.80
C ALA A 69 -4.86 18.10 0.69
N GLU A 70 -5.77 19.01 1.05
CA GLU A 70 -5.94 19.49 2.43
C GLU A 70 -6.50 18.40 3.34
N ASN A 71 -7.55 17.70 2.92
CA ASN A 71 -8.16 16.63 3.71
C ASN A 71 -7.22 15.43 3.90
N ALA A 72 -6.44 15.07 2.87
CA ALA A 72 -5.41 14.05 2.99
C ALA A 72 -4.29 14.49 3.95
N ALA A 73 -3.85 15.75 3.87
CA ALA A 73 -2.83 16.27 4.77
C ALA A 73 -3.31 16.27 6.23
N ASN A 74 -4.52 16.78 6.47
CA ASN A 74 -5.16 16.82 7.79
C ASN A 74 -5.34 15.40 8.35
N SER A 75 -5.79 14.45 7.53
CA SER A 75 -5.95 13.05 7.96
C SER A 75 -4.61 12.39 8.29
N MET A 76 -3.57 12.61 7.48
CA MET A 76 -2.23 12.06 7.74
C MET A 76 -1.61 12.67 9.01
N GLN A 77 -1.73 13.97 9.24
CA GLN A 77 -1.26 14.57 10.49
C GLN A 77 -2.08 14.08 11.70
N GLN A 78 -3.40 13.97 11.58
CA GLN A 78 -4.26 13.50 12.67
C GLN A 78 -3.90 12.08 13.10
N LEU A 79 -3.85 11.15 12.15
CA LEU A 79 -3.53 9.75 12.44
C LEU A 79 -2.06 9.58 12.82
N GLY A 80 -1.16 10.30 12.13
CA GLY A 80 0.26 10.32 12.45
C GLY A 80 0.55 10.73 13.90
N ARG A 81 -0.08 11.82 14.36
CA ARG A 81 0.04 12.32 15.74
C ARG A 81 -0.63 11.39 16.76
N ARG A 82 -1.68 10.66 16.37
CA ARG A 82 -2.37 9.69 17.22
C ARG A 82 -1.55 8.40 17.43
N TYR A 83 -0.79 7.99 16.42
CA TYR A 83 0.06 6.80 16.44
C TYR A 83 1.52 7.18 16.17
N PRO A 84 2.19 7.95 17.05
CA PRO A 84 3.51 8.53 16.79
C PRO A 84 4.63 7.49 16.69
N GLU A 85 4.47 6.34 17.36
CA GLU A 85 5.46 5.26 17.43
C GLU A 85 5.34 4.24 16.28
N ALA A 86 4.63 4.58 15.19
CA ALA A 86 4.35 3.65 14.10
C ALA A 86 5.52 3.42 13.13
N GLY A 87 6.66 4.11 13.28
CA GLY A 87 7.86 3.86 12.45
C GLY A 87 8.22 4.91 11.40
N TYR A 88 7.60 6.10 11.41
CA TYR A 88 7.80 7.11 10.37
C TYR A 88 9.27 7.51 10.13
N GLY A 89 9.62 7.65 8.85
CA GLY A 89 10.89 8.26 8.46
C GLY A 89 11.05 9.68 9.00
N GLY A 90 12.25 10.06 9.47
CA GLY A 90 12.45 11.27 10.28
C GLY A 90 11.97 12.60 9.65
N ARG A 91 12.12 12.80 8.33
CA ARG A 91 11.57 13.99 7.66
C ARG A 91 10.05 13.98 7.60
N PHE A 92 9.46 12.80 7.42
CA PHE A 92 8.01 12.64 7.43
C PHE A 92 7.43 12.82 8.83
N TYR A 93 8.13 12.33 9.86
CA TYR A 93 7.78 12.60 11.27
C TYR A 93 7.74 14.11 11.54
N ASN A 94 8.77 14.86 11.11
CA ASN A 94 8.76 16.32 11.23
C ASN A 94 7.60 16.98 10.46
N TRP A 95 7.23 16.43 9.30
CA TRP A 95 6.07 16.90 8.54
C TRP A 95 4.75 16.66 9.30
N ILE A 96 4.59 15.50 9.94
CA ILE A 96 3.40 15.16 10.75
C ILE A 96 3.21 16.17 11.90
N PHE A 97 4.29 16.57 12.56
CA PHE A 97 4.25 17.45 13.73
C PHE A 97 4.45 18.94 13.41
N SER A 98 4.57 19.32 12.14
CA SER A 98 4.65 20.72 11.73
C SER A 98 3.27 21.39 11.78
N ASP A 99 3.23 22.64 12.25
CA ASP A 99 2.04 23.50 12.17
C ASP A 99 1.76 23.98 10.74
N ASN A 100 2.80 24.08 9.91
CA ASN A 100 2.71 24.44 8.49
C ASN A 100 3.54 23.44 7.65
N PRO A 101 3.03 22.23 7.43
CA PRO A 101 3.76 21.19 6.71
C PRO A 101 3.98 21.56 5.24
N GLN A 102 5.20 21.35 4.74
CA GLN A 102 5.57 21.59 3.34
C GLN A 102 6.19 20.33 2.73
N PRO A 103 5.96 20.04 1.44
CA PRO A 103 6.63 18.92 0.79
C PRO A 103 8.14 19.12 0.76
N TYR A 104 8.89 18.02 0.89
CA TYR A 104 10.33 18.07 1.19
C TYR A 104 11.21 17.26 0.23
N GLY A 105 10.73 17.05 -1.00
CA GLY A 105 11.54 16.47 -2.08
C GLY A 105 11.91 15.00 -1.89
N SER A 106 11.14 14.25 -1.09
CA SER A 106 11.41 12.84 -0.84
C SER A 106 11.09 11.97 -2.05
N TYR A 107 12.00 11.04 -2.37
CA TYR A 107 11.84 9.98 -3.37
C TYR A 107 11.49 8.61 -2.74
N GLY A 108 11.18 8.60 -1.44
CA GLY A 108 10.97 7.39 -0.65
C GLY A 108 9.69 6.61 -0.99
N ASN A 109 9.72 5.31 -0.70
CA ASN A 109 8.63 4.35 -0.88
C ASN A 109 7.40 4.63 0.01
N GLY A 110 7.55 5.49 1.03
CA GLY A 110 6.45 6.05 1.82
C GLY A 110 5.36 6.77 1.00
N ALA A 111 5.69 7.17 -0.23
CA ALA A 111 4.72 7.64 -1.21
C ALA A 111 3.83 6.50 -1.75
N ALA A 112 4.41 5.36 -2.10
CA ALA A 112 3.74 4.24 -2.77
C ALA A 112 2.95 3.35 -1.80
N MET A 113 3.43 3.15 -0.58
CA MET A 113 2.82 2.23 0.39
C MET A 113 1.37 2.56 0.77
N ARG A 114 1.00 3.84 0.66
CA ARG A 114 -0.27 4.38 1.20
C ARG A 114 -1.34 4.75 0.16
N VAL A 115 -1.06 4.56 -1.14
CA VAL A 115 -1.94 5.06 -2.23
C VAL A 115 -2.85 3.98 -2.82
N GLY A 116 -2.83 2.75 -2.30
CA GLY A 116 -3.81 1.72 -2.67
C GLY A 116 -5.28 2.21 -2.62
N PRO A 117 -5.71 2.92 -1.57
CA PRO A 117 -7.04 3.53 -1.49
C PRO A 117 -7.39 4.45 -2.68
N CYS A 118 -6.42 5.16 -3.27
CA CYS A 118 -6.65 6.02 -4.44
C CYS A 118 -7.12 5.20 -5.65
N GLY A 119 -6.43 4.09 -5.94
CA GLY A 119 -6.82 3.17 -7.02
C GLY A 119 -8.17 2.50 -6.74
N GLN A 120 -8.43 2.13 -5.49
CA GLN A 120 -9.68 1.47 -5.08
C GLN A 120 -10.88 2.43 -5.18
N ALA A 121 -10.75 3.69 -4.78
CA ALA A 121 -11.83 4.67 -4.81
C ALA A 121 -12.13 5.29 -6.19
N ALA A 122 -11.18 5.27 -7.12
CA ALA A 122 -11.31 5.94 -8.41
C ALA A 122 -12.31 5.25 -9.37
N LYS A 123 -13.09 6.00 -10.15
CA LYS A 123 -13.98 5.45 -11.19
C LYS A 123 -13.32 5.32 -12.55
N SER A 124 -12.22 6.04 -12.77
CA SER A 124 -11.41 5.97 -14.00
C SER A 124 -9.92 5.87 -13.68
N LEU A 125 -9.12 5.38 -14.65
CA LEU A 125 -7.67 5.38 -14.52
C LEU A 125 -7.12 6.81 -14.34
N SER A 126 -7.69 7.79 -15.04
CA SER A 126 -7.34 9.21 -14.89
C SER A 126 -7.57 9.70 -13.45
N GLU A 127 -8.69 9.32 -12.85
CA GLU A 127 -9.01 9.66 -11.46
C GLU A 127 -8.06 8.97 -10.48
N ALA A 128 -7.68 7.70 -10.72
CA ALA A 128 -6.71 6.99 -9.88
C ALA A 128 -5.35 7.68 -9.87
N LYS A 129 -4.86 8.09 -11.06
CA LYS A 129 -3.61 8.85 -11.22
C LYS A 129 -3.70 10.21 -10.55
N SER A 130 -4.80 10.93 -10.76
CA SER A 130 -5.05 12.24 -10.14
C SER A 130 -5.04 12.15 -8.61
N PHE A 131 -5.80 11.24 -8.02
CA PHE A 131 -5.84 11.04 -6.57
C PHE A 131 -4.46 10.70 -6.00
N SER A 132 -3.76 9.73 -6.61
CA SER A 132 -2.42 9.35 -6.21
C SER A 132 -1.47 10.54 -6.22
N ARG A 133 -1.48 11.33 -7.30
CA ARG A 133 -0.65 12.52 -7.42
C ARG A 133 -0.96 13.53 -6.31
N THR A 134 -2.23 13.88 -6.12
CA THR A 134 -2.65 14.88 -5.13
C THR A 134 -2.24 14.52 -3.70
N VAL A 135 -2.41 13.27 -3.27
CA VAL A 135 -2.06 12.86 -1.89
C VAL A 135 -0.55 12.61 -1.69
N THR A 136 0.20 12.50 -2.79
CA THR A 136 1.65 12.27 -2.75
C THR A 136 2.42 13.59 -2.72
N GLU A 137 2.06 14.54 -3.59
CA GLU A 137 2.77 15.82 -3.78
C GLU A 137 2.85 16.68 -2.51
N ILE A 138 1.93 16.50 -1.56
CA ILE A 138 1.93 17.21 -0.27
C ILE A 138 3.11 16.86 0.65
N THR A 139 3.83 15.76 0.35
CA THR A 139 4.98 15.30 1.15
C THR A 139 6.18 14.91 0.27
N HIS A 140 5.92 14.15 -0.79
CA HIS A 140 6.89 13.51 -1.66
C HIS A 140 6.74 14.06 -3.09
N ASN A 141 7.20 15.28 -3.33
CA ASN A 141 7.11 15.95 -4.63
C ASN A 141 8.31 15.64 -5.56
N HIS A 142 9.10 14.60 -5.27
CA HIS A 142 10.16 14.14 -6.17
C HIS A 142 9.57 13.30 -7.31
N PRO A 143 10.08 13.43 -8.56
CA PRO A 143 9.56 12.66 -9.71
C PRO A 143 9.48 11.15 -9.48
N GLU A 144 10.50 10.53 -8.88
CA GLU A 144 10.49 9.08 -8.59
C GLU A 144 9.43 8.68 -7.55
N ALA A 145 9.14 9.53 -6.56
CA ALA A 145 8.07 9.23 -5.61
C ALA A 145 6.70 9.29 -6.28
N LEU A 146 6.46 10.32 -7.09
CA LEU A 146 5.24 10.46 -7.87
C LEU A 146 5.05 9.29 -8.83
N LYS A 147 6.13 8.85 -9.50
CA LYS A 147 6.14 7.69 -10.38
C LYS A 147 5.78 6.40 -9.64
N GLY A 148 6.38 6.16 -8.47
CA GLY A 148 6.10 4.97 -7.64
C GLY A 148 4.68 4.91 -7.11
N ALA A 149 4.17 6.04 -6.60
CA ALA A 149 2.80 6.15 -6.13
C ALA A 149 1.79 5.94 -7.28
N GLU A 150 1.98 6.63 -8.41
CA GLU A 150 1.08 6.50 -9.54
C GLU A 150 1.09 5.09 -10.16
N ALA A 151 2.24 4.42 -10.20
CA ALA A 151 2.35 3.02 -10.62
C ALA A 151 1.50 2.10 -9.72
N THR A 152 1.59 2.28 -8.40
CA THR A 152 0.85 1.48 -7.41
C THR A 152 -0.67 1.71 -7.55
N ALA A 153 -1.11 2.97 -7.57
CA ALA A 153 -2.53 3.30 -7.74
C ALA A 153 -3.08 2.83 -9.09
N THR A 154 -2.27 2.89 -10.16
CA THR A 154 -2.62 2.37 -11.49
C THR A 154 -2.81 0.86 -11.45
N ALA A 155 -1.87 0.10 -10.87
CA ALA A 155 -1.99 -1.35 -10.73
C ALA A 155 -3.25 -1.75 -9.94
N VAL A 156 -3.52 -1.07 -8.83
CA VAL A 156 -4.73 -1.28 -8.02
C VAL A 156 -6.01 -0.99 -8.81
N TYR A 157 -6.08 0.13 -9.52
CA TYR A 157 -7.26 0.47 -10.32
C TYR A 157 -7.51 -0.58 -11.42
N LEU A 158 -6.47 -1.00 -12.14
CA LEU A 158 -6.59 -2.00 -13.20
C LEU A 158 -6.99 -3.37 -12.64
N ALA A 159 -6.44 -3.78 -11.50
CA ALA A 159 -6.84 -4.99 -10.79
C ALA A 159 -8.32 -4.96 -10.40
N LYS A 160 -8.78 -3.83 -9.83
CA LYS A 160 -10.19 -3.61 -9.51
C LYS A 160 -11.08 -3.67 -10.75
N ALA A 161 -10.64 -3.06 -11.86
CA ALA A 161 -11.33 -3.07 -13.14
C ALA A 161 -11.33 -4.44 -13.86
N GLY A 162 -10.78 -5.49 -13.23
CA GLY A 162 -10.82 -6.86 -13.74
C GLY A 162 -9.82 -7.14 -14.87
N LYS A 163 -8.78 -6.30 -15.02
CA LYS A 163 -7.72 -6.53 -16.00
C LYS A 163 -6.90 -7.76 -15.64
N SER A 164 -6.44 -8.49 -16.66
CA SER A 164 -5.50 -9.59 -16.48
C SER A 164 -4.17 -9.10 -15.92
N ARG A 165 -3.43 -10.01 -15.29
CA ARG A 165 -2.12 -9.70 -14.72
C ARG A 165 -1.13 -9.25 -15.79
N GLU A 166 -1.25 -9.82 -16.99
CA GLU A 166 -0.47 -9.51 -18.17
C GLU A 166 -0.80 -8.09 -18.70
N GLU A 167 -2.09 -7.73 -18.82
CA GLU A 167 -2.50 -6.35 -19.16
C GLU A 167 -1.99 -5.32 -18.13
N ILE A 168 -2.02 -5.66 -16.83
CA ILE A 168 -1.48 -4.79 -15.77
C ILE A 168 0.03 -4.61 -15.96
N ARG A 169 0.78 -5.70 -16.17
CA ARG A 169 2.23 -5.66 -16.40
C ARG A 169 2.57 -4.80 -17.61
N GLU A 170 1.87 -4.96 -18.73
CA GLU A 170 2.10 -4.17 -19.95
C GLU A 170 1.95 -2.67 -19.72
N VAL A 171 0.91 -2.24 -18.99
CA VAL A 171 0.73 -0.82 -18.65
C VAL A 171 1.86 -0.33 -17.74
N ILE A 172 2.22 -1.13 -16.73
CA ILE A 172 3.26 -0.78 -15.77
C ILE A 172 4.64 -0.63 -16.43
N GLU A 173 5.02 -1.56 -17.28
CA GLU A 173 6.31 -1.54 -17.98
C GLU A 173 6.38 -0.46 -19.05
N ARG A 174 5.26 -0.14 -19.70
CA ARG A 174 5.18 0.93 -20.69
C ARG A 174 5.32 2.32 -20.06
N GLU A 175 4.72 2.53 -18.89
CA GLU A 175 4.53 3.88 -18.32
C GLU A 175 5.44 4.20 -17.12
N TYR A 176 5.96 3.20 -16.40
CA TYR A 176 6.63 3.44 -15.11
C TYR A 176 7.98 2.75 -14.95
N TYR A 177 7.99 1.42 -14.83
CA TYR A 177 9.17 0.64 -14.45
C TYR A 177 9.31 -0.56 -15.38
N ARG A 178 10.47 -0.68 -16.02
CA ARG A 178 10.86 -1.95 -16.65
C ARG A 178 11.17 -2.97 -15.55
N ILE A 179 10.52 -4.13 -15.60
CA ILE A 179 10.71 -5.21 -14.62
C ILE A 179 11.28 -6.41 -15.36
N ASP A 180 12.61 -6.52 -15.40
CA ASP A 180 13.36 -7.54 -16.15
C ASP A 180 14.09 -8.53 -15.23
N PHE A 181 13.50 -8.80 -14.07
CA PHE A 181 14.02 -9.73 -13.07
C PHE A 181 12.91 -10.64 -12.55
N THR A 182 13.32 -11.75 -11.93
CA THR A 182 12.44 -12.58 -11.11
C THR A 182 12.76 -12.40 -9.64
N LEU A 183 11.81 -12.65 -8.74
CA LEU A 183 12.05 -12.62 -7.29
C LEU A 183 13.20 -13.54 -6.90
N ASP A 184 13.26 -14.74 -7.51
CA ASP A 184 14.33 -15.71 -7.26
C ASP A 184 15.71 -15.20 -7.68
N SER A 185 15.81 -14.46 -8.79
CA SER A 185 17.07 -13.87 -9.23
C SER A 185 17.60 -12.79 -8.28
N ILE A 186 16.71 -12.04 -7.62
CA ILE A 186 17.09 -10.93 -6.73
C ILE A 186 17.21 -11.35 -5.26
N ARG A 187 16.55 -12.44 -4.84
CA ARG A 187 16.40 -12.87 -3.43
C ARG A 187 17.71 -12.86 -2.64
N LYS A 188 18.80 -13.33 -3.26
CA LYS A 188 20.13 -13.39 -2.63
C LYS A 188 20.75 -12.00 -2.40
N ASN A 189 20.54 -11.06 -3.32
CA ASN A 189 21.33 -9.83 -3.40
C ASN A 189 20.53 -8.55 -3.09
N TYR A 190 19.20 -8.59 -3.17
CA TYR A 190 18.34 -7.46 -2.83
C TYR A 190 18.61 -7.00 -1.40
N ARG A 191 18.57 -5.71 -1.11
CA ARG A 191 18.88 -5.15 0.22
C ARG A 191 17.79 -4.18 0.62
N PHE A 192 17.82 -3.80 1.90
CA PHE A 192 16.97 -2.76 2.44
C PHE A 192 17.13 -1.47 1.63
N ASP A 193 16.04 -1.01 1.02
CA ASP A 193 15.99 0.16 0.15
C ASP A 193 14.65 0.86 0.35
N VAL A 194 14.70 2.10 0.83
CA VAL A 194 13.54 2.91 1.15
C VAL A 194 13.11 3.81 -0.01
N SER A 195 13.68 3.65 -1.20
CA SER A 195 13.33 4.43 -2.39
C SER A 195 12.17 3.81 -3.18
N CYS A 196 11.38 4.62 -3.86
CA CYS A 196 10.33 4.11 -4.75
C CYS A 196 10.90 3.18 -5.83
N GLN A 197 11.99 3.56 -6.49
CA GLN A 197 12.62 2.75 -7.54
C GLN A 197 13.28 1.46 -7.03
N GLY A 198 13.59 1.39 -5.74
CA GLY A 198 14.16 0.22 -5.08
C GLY A 198 13.13 -0.68 -4.38
N SER A 199 11.87 -0.26 -4.27
CA SER A 199 10.78 -1.02 -3.61
C SER A 199 9.62 -1.36 -4.54
N VAL A 200 9.15 -0.40 -5.35
CA VAL A 200 7.92 -0.54 -6.15
C VAL A 200 8.04 -1.62 -7.22
N PRO A 201 9.14 -1.71 -8.02
CA PRO A 201 9.32 -2.81 -8.96
C PRO A 201 9.29 -4.19 -8.29
N GLN A 202 9.84 -4.31 -7.08
CA GLN A 202 9.92 -5.55 -6.33
C GLN A 202 8.54 -5.98 -5.82
N ALA A 203 7.75 -5.02 -5.32
CA ALA A 203 6.37 -5.27 -4.91
C ALA A 203 5.46 -5.66 -6.09
N LEU A 204 5.67 -5.01 -7.25
CA LEU A 204 4.97 -5.34 -8.50
C LEU A 204 5.33 -6.74 -8.98
N GLU A 205 6.61 -7.10 -9.03
CA GLU A 205 7.03 -8.46 -9.41
C GLU A 205 6.53 -9.51 -8.41
N ALA A 206 6.48 -9.17 -7.12
CA ALA A 206 5.88 -10.04 -6.10
C ALA A 206 4.42 -10.38 -6.39
N PHE A 207 3.65 -9.40 -6.86
CA PHE A 207 2.29 -9.61 -7.34
C PHE A 207 2.29 -10.38 -8.67
N PHE A 208 3.17 -10.04 -9.61
CA PHE A 208 3.15 -10.69 -10.92
C PHE A 208 3.56 -12.17 -10.89
N GLU A 209 4.41 -12.60 -9.95
CA GLU A 209 4.76 -14.02 -9.75
C GLU A 209 3.76 -14.77 -8.84
N SER A 210 2.76 -14.09 -8.29
CA SER A 210 1.85 -14.69 -7.30
C SER A 210 0.81 -15.62 -7.92
N LEU A 211 0.34 -16.57 -7.12
CA LEU A 211 -0.79 -17.47 -7.45
C LEU A 211 -2.10 -17.09 -6.77
N ASP A 212 -2.02 -16.45 -5.61
CA ASP A 212 -3.14 -15.92 -4.85
C ASP A 212 -2.68 -14.78 -3.91
N PHE A 213 -3.61 -14.23 -3.13
CA PHE A 213 -3.34 -13.13 -2.21
C PHE A 213 -2.25 -13.46 -1.19
N GLU A 214 -2.32 -14.64 -0.55
CA GLU A 214 -1.37 -15.02 0.49
C GLU A 214 0.02 -15.27 -0.11
N ASP A 215 0.09 -15.92 -1.28
CA ASP A 215 1.34 -16.11 -2.00
C ASP A 215 1.97 -14.79 -2.46
N ALA A 216 1.18 -13.78 -2.84
CA ALA A 216 1.67 -12.45 -3.19
C ALA A 216 2.37 -11.76 -2.00
N VAL A 217 1.72 -11.76 -0.83
CA VAL A 217 2.31 -11.19 0.39
C VAL A 217 3.56 -11.97 0.80
N ARG A 218 3.53 -13.30 0.72
CA ARG A 218 4.70 -14.15 0.99
C ARG A 218 5.83 -13.90 0.01
N ASN A 219 5.54 -13.68 -1.28
CA ASN A 219 6.50 -13.29 -2.29
C ASN A 219 7.25 -12.03 -1.88
N ALA A 220 6.50 -10.96 -1.57
CA ALA A 220 7.04 -9.66 -1.16
C ALA A 220 7.96 -9.77 0.06
N ILE A 221 7.54 -10.47 1.11
CA ILE A 221 8.36 -10.66 2.32
C ILE A 221 9.62 -11.49 2.03
N SER A 222 9.50 -12.49 1.16
CA SER A 222 10.53 -13.52 0.99
C SER A 222 11.80 -13.06 0.28
N ILE A 223 11.80 -11.87 -0.34
CA ILE A 223 13.00 -11.23 -0.89
C ILE A 223 13.76 -10.39 0.15
N GLY A 224 13.14 -10.12 1.31
CA GLY A 224 13.66 -9.24 2.35
C GLY A 224 13.66 -7.77 1.95
N GLY A 225 14.56 -6.99 2.53
CA GLY A 225 14.56 -5.53 2.44
C GLY A 225 13.51 -4.92 3.37
N ASP A 226 12.91 -3.84 2.91
CA ASP A 226 11.83 -3.09 3.58
C ASP A 226 10.51 -3.89 3.49
N SER A 227 10.41 -4.92 4.33
CA SER A 227 9.56 -6.09 4.07
C SER A 227 8.07 -5.80 4.30
N ASP A 228 7.74 -4.99 5.30
CA ASP A 228 6.42 -4.39 5.51
C ASP A 228 6.04 -3.52 4.32
N THR A 229 6.91 -2.60 3.90
CA THR A 229 6.59 -1.67 2.80
C THR A 229 6.34 -2.36 1.47
N ILE A 230 7.22 -3.29 1.08
CA ILE A 230 7.06 -4.05 -0.16
C ILE A 230 5.79 -4.91 -0.09
N ALA A 231 5.49 -5.50 1.08
CA ALA A 231 4.30 -6.30 1.30
C ALA A 231 3.02 -5.46 1.33
N ALA A 232 3.03 -4.24 1.85
CA ALA A 232 1.89 -3.33 1.83
C ALA A 232 1.54 -2.90 0.40
N ILE A 233 2.55 -2.51 -0.40
CA ILE A 233 2.36 -2.18 -1.82
C ILE A 233 1.81 -3.39 -2.58
N CYS A 234 2.46 -4.56 -2.46
CA CYS A 234 2.05 -5.79 -3.13
C CYS A 234 0.64 -6.23 -2.68
N GLY A 235 0.39 -6.20 -1.37
CA GLY A 235 -0.86 -6.57 -0.74
C GLY A 235 -2.01 -5.69 -1.22
N SER A 236 -1.79 -4.40 -1.42
CA SER A 236 -2.82 -3.51 -1.96
C SER A 236 -3.29 -3.93 -3.36
N ILE A 237 -2.36 -4.31 -4.24
CA ILE A 237 -2.64 -4.76 -5.60
C ILE A 237 -3.32 -6.14 -5.56
N ALA A 238 -2.73 -7.07 -4.80
CA ALA A 238 -3.23 -8.43 -4.65
C ALA A 238 -4.63 -8.46 -4.02
N GLY A 239 -4.91 -7.57 -3.07
CA GLY A 239 -6.20 -7.45 -2.40
C GLY A 239 -7.32 -7.02 -3.35
N SER A 240 -7.04 -6.07 -4.25
CA SER A 240 -7.99 -5.69 -5.32
C SER A 240 -8.12 -6.75 -6.41
N TYR A 241 -7.05 -7.49 -6.71
CA TYR A 241 -7.03 -8.51 -7.76
C TYR A 241 -7.71 -9.82 -7.33
N TYR A 242 -7.19 -10.46 -6.29
CA TYR A 242 -7.63 -11.79 -5.81
C TYR A 242 -8.76 -11.73 -4.78
N GLY A 243 -8.88 -10.60 -4.07
CA GLY A 243 -9.63 -10.51 -2.83
C GLY A 243 -8.87 -11.07 -1.62
N VAL A 244 -9.08 -10.42 -0.48
CA VAL A 244 -8.49 -10.79 0.82
C VAL A 244 -9.28 -11.96 1.42
N PRO A 245 -8.63 -13.04 1.87
CA PRO A 245 -9.29 -14.11 2.61
C PRO A 245 -9.82 -13.62 3.96
N GLN A 246 -11.08 -13.93 4.29
CA GLN A 246 -11.74 -13.52 5.55
C GLN A 246 -10.89 -13.80 6.81
N LYS A 247 -10.23 -14.96 6.89
CA LYS A 247 -9.37 -15.31 8.04
C LYS A 247 -8.20 -14.34 8.24
N LEU A 248 -7.64 -13.81 7.15
CA LEU A 248 -6.53 -12.85 7.22
C LEU A 248 -7.05 -11.45 7.57
N GLU A 249 -8.23 -11.08 7.05
CA GLU A 249 -8.94 -9.86 7.46
C GLU A 249 -9.23 -9.87 8.97
N GLU A 250 -9.90 -10.91 9.47
CA GLU A 250 -10.22 -11.06 10.90
C GLU A 250 -8.96 -10.99 11.76
N ALA A 251 -7.89 -11.69 11.37
CA ALA A 251 -6.62 -11.67 12.10
C ALA A 251 -5.97 -10.28 12.10
N ALA A 252 -5.90 -9.60 10.94
CA ALA A 252 -5.31 -8.26 10.85
C ALA A 252 -6.10 -7.20 11.64
N LEU A 253 -7.43 -7.27 11.64
CA LEU A 253 -8.26 -6.33 12.39
C LEU A 253 -8.05 -6.42 13.91
N THR A 254 -7.50 -7.52 14.44
CA THR A 254 -7.17 -7.61 15.88
C THR A 254 -6.03 -6.67 16.30
N PHE A 255 -5.19 -6.20 15.36
CA PHE A 255 -4.08 -5.27 15.64
C PHE A 255 -4.55 -3.82 15.76
N PHE A 256 -5.77 -3.51 15.34
CA PHE A 256 -6.27 -2.13 15.30
C PHE A 256 -7.26 -1.83 16.44
N ASP A 257 -7.15 -0.61 16.98
CA ASP A 257 -8.14 -0.08 17.92
C ASP A 257 -9.48 0.21 17.20
N TYR A 258 -10.52 0.54 17.97
CA TYR A 258 -11.84 0.84 17.40
C TYR A 258 -11.84 2.07 16.48
N PHE A 259 -10.90 3.00 16.66
CA PHE A 259 -10.81 4.20 15.83
C PHE A 259 -10.32 3.84 14.42
N MET A 260 -9.21 3.12 14.31
CA MET A 260 -8.68 2.64 13.02
C MET A 260 -9.67 1.71 12.32
N LYS A 261 -10.25 0.73 13.04
CA LYS A 261 -11.28 -0.16 12.48
C LYS A 261 -12.47 0.61 11.92
N GLY A 262 -12.98 1.59 12.66
CA GLY A 262 -14.11 2.40 12.20
C GLY A 262 -13.83 3.22 10.94
N ILE A 263 -12.58 3.59 10.65
CA ILE A 263 -12.21 4.24 9.39
C ILE A 263 -12.11 3.21 8.26
N ILE A 264 -11.49 2.06 8.53
CA ILE A 264 -11.39 0.95 7.58
C ILE A 264 -12.80 0.54 7.13
N ASP A 265 -13.70 0.21 8.06
CA ASP A 265 -15.06 -0.24 7.76
C ASP A 265 -15.82 0.76 6.88
N LYS A 266 -15.75 2.06 7.22
CA LYS A 266 -16.37 3.13 6.43
C LYS A 266 -15.78 3.24 5.03
N PHE A 267 -14.47 3.05 4.87
CA PHE A 267 -13.84 3.09 3.56
C PHE A 267 -14.27 1.92 2.69
N GLU A 268 -14.36 0.72 3.27
CA GLU A 268 -14.85 -0.46 2.57
C GLU A 268 -16.29 -0.25 2.09
N GLU A 269 -17.20 0.19 2.97
CA GLU A 269 -18.58 0.56 2.62
C GLU A 269 -18.64 1.64 1.52
N TYR A 270 -17.80 2.67 1.62
CA TYR A 270 -17.70 3.74 0.64
C TYR A 270 -17.27 3.21 -0.74
N THR A 271 -16.29 2.31 -0.79
CA THR A 271 -15.83 1.74 -2.06
C THR A 271 -16.82 0.76 -2.67
N ASP A 272 -17.53 -0.02 -1.85
CA ASP A 272 -18.60 -0.90 -2.33
C ASP A 272 -19.76 -0.10 -2.94
N ALA A 273 -20.12 1.04 -2.34
CA ALA A 273 -21.14 1.94 -2.88
C ALA A 273 -20.69 2.71 -4.14
N ARG A 274 -19.37 2.74 -4.43
CA ARG A 274 -18.76 3.49 -5.54
C ARG A 274 -18.35 2.61 -6.72
N ALA A 275 -18.33 1.28 -6.52
CA ALA A 275 -17.98 0.26 -7.50
C ALA A 275 -18.98 0.13 -8.66
#